data_AF-L9YDU5-F1
#
_entry.id   AF-L9YDU5-F1
#
_cell.length_a   1.000
_cell.length_b   1.000
_cell.length_c   1.000
_cell.angle_alpha   90.00
_cell.angle_beta   90.00
_cell.angle_gamma   90.00
#
_symmetry.space_group_name_H-M   'P 1'
#
loop_
_entity.id
_entity.type
_entity.pdbx_description
1 polymer ?
#
loop_
_entity_poly.entity_id
_entity_poly.type
_entity_poly.pdbx_seq_one_letter_code
_entity_poly.pdbx_strand_id
1 'polypeptide(L)' 'MAADESASEGSRSNLLERLLEDVREQYVEEHGEEPPEKVMRDARRDLLRSLAKKGRDERRDVYDALADE' A
#
# COMPACT_ATOMS: atom_id res chain seq x y z
N MET A 1 6.96 -12.73 -23.64
CA MET A 1 5.59 -12.77 -23.09
C MET A 1 5.49 -11.65 -22.07
N ALA A 2 4.63 -10.67 -22.29
CA ALA A 2 4.35 -9.56 -21.37
C ALA A 2 2.93 -9.78 -20.85
N ALA A 3 2.79 -10.40 -19.67
CA ALA A 3 1.48 -10.75 -19.11
C ALA A 3 1.41 -10.61 -17.58
N ASP A 4 2.43 -10.04 -16.92
CA ASP A 4 2.48 -10.00 -15.45
C ASP A 4 2.28 -8.61 -14.84
N GLU A 5 2.19 -7.54 -15.65
CA GLU A 5 2.08 -6.18 -15.09
C GLU A 5 0.65 -5.81 -14.70
N SER A 6 -0.37 -6.34 -15.40
CA SER A 6 -1.78 -5.98 -15.14
C SER A 6 -2.41 -6.69 -13.94
N ALA A 7 -1.92 -7.87 -13.55
CA ALA A 7 -2.40 -8.56 -12.34
C ALA A 7 -1.96 -7.84 -11.06
N SER A 8 -0.76 -7.24 -11.08
CA SER A 8 -0.19 -6.56 -9.92
C SER A 8 -0.92 -5.24 -9.59
N GLU A 9 -1.45 -4.52 -10.58
CA GLU A 9 -2.19 -3.27 -10.31
C GLU A 9 -3.55 -3.51 -9.65
N GLY A 10 -4.32 -4.49 -10.13
CA GLY A 10 -5.63 -4.84 -9.55
C GLY A 10 -5.54 -5.40 -8.12
N SER A 11 -4.48 -6.13 -7.79
CA SER A 11 -4.25 -6.59 -6.42
C SER A 11 -3.83 -5.45 -5.48
N ARG A 12 -3.08 -4.45 -5.97
CA ARG A 12 -2.65 -3.31 -5.14
C ARG A 12 -3.79 -2.35 -4.81
N SER A 13 -4.72 -2.12 -5.74
CA SER A 13 -5.92 -1.33 -5.47
C SER A 13 -6.80 -2.00 -4.41
N ASN A 14 -7.03 -3.32 -4.52
CA ASN A 14 -7.76 -4.09 -3.51
C ASN A 14 -7.08 -4.05 -2.12
N LEU A 15 -5.74 -4.11 -2.07
CA LEU A 15 -5.00 -4.02 -0.81
C LEU A 15 -5.09 -2.62 -0.19
N LEU A 16 -4.97 -1.57 -1.00
CA LEU A 16 -5.05 -0.18 -0.53
C LEU A 16 -6.44 0.14 0.03
N GLU A 17 -7.50 -0.30 -0.65
CA GLU A 17 -8.89 -0.12 -0.19
C GLU A 17 -9.10 -0.79 1.16
N ARG A 18 -8.64 -2.04 1.31
CA ARG A 18 -8.73 -2.78 2.57
C ARG A 18 -7.97 -2.10 3.72
N LEU A 19 -6.76 -1.61 3.46
CA LEU A 19 -5.97 -0.88 4.47
C LEU A 19 -6.61 0.46 4.86
N LEU A 20 -7.31 1.12 3.93
CA LEU A 20 -8.07 2.33 4.25
C LEU A 20 -9.32 2.02 5.07
N GLU A 21 -9.96 0.89 4.83
CA GLU A 21 -11.05 0.36 5.65
C GLU A 21 -10.58 0.08 7.08
N ASP A 22 -9.44 -0.62 7.23
CA ASP A 22 -8.84 -0.88 8.55
C ASP A 22 -8.54 0.43 9.32
N VAL A 23 -7.98 1.44 8.63
CA VAL A 23 -7.72 2.76 9.24
C VAL A 23 -9.03 3.45 9.67
N ARG A 24 -10.08 3.31 8.87
CA ARG A 24 -11.40 3.87 9.20
C ARG A 24 -12.01 3.18 10.41
N GLU A 25 -12.03 1.86 10.43
CA GLU A 25 -12.52 1.07 11.56
C GLU A 25 -11.77 1.43 12.84
N GLN A 26 -10.44 1.45 12.78
CA GLN A 26 -9.62 1.79 13.94
C GLN A 26 -9.89 3.23 14.45
N TYR A 27 -10.05 4.19 13.54
CA TYR A 27 -10.40 5.56 13.93
C TYR A 27 -11.77 5.63 14.61
N VAL A 28 -12.75 4.90 14.08
CA VAL A 28 -14.09 4.82 14.68
C VAL A 28 -14.06 4.12 16.04
N GLU A 29 -13.25 3.08 16.21
CA GLU A 29 -13.07 2.41 17.51
C GLU A 29 -12.41 3.32 18.54
N GLU A 30 -11.40 4.09 18.15
CA GLU A 30 -10.63 4.97 19.04
C GLU A 30 -11.38 6.27 19.38
N HIS A 31 -12.06 6.87 18.41
CA HIS A 31 -12.69 8.18 18.54
C HIS A 31 -14.22 8.14 18.63
N GLY A 32 -14.85 7.03 18.25
CA GLY A 32 -16.32 6.88 18.23
C GLY A 32 -17.01 7.66 17.11
N GLU A 33 -16.26 8.24 16.17
CA GLU A 33 -16.77 9.04 15.06
C GLU A 33 -16.08 8.69 13.74
N GLU A 34 -16.70 9.05 12.63
CA GLU A 34 -16.13 8.83 11.29
C GLU A 34 -14.88 9.70 11.08
N PRO A 35 -13.79 9.13 10.52
CA PRO A 35 -12.59 9.90 10.23
C PRO A 35 -12.90 11.02 9.24
N PRO A 36 -12.44 12.25 9.50
CA PRO A 36 -12.61 13.34 8.56
C PRO A 36 -11.85 13.05 7.26
N GLU A 37 -12.37 13.56 6.13
CA GLU A 37 -11.78 13.32 4.80
C GLU A 37 -10.28 13.63 4.72
N LYS A 38 -9.82 14.62 5.50
CA LYS A 38 -8.41 14.98 5.59
C LYS A 38 -7.55 13.82 6.14
N VAL A 39 -8.02 13.15 7.19
CA VAL A 39 -7.33 11.99 7.79
C VAL A 39 -7.28 10.84 6.80
N MET A 40 -8.40 10.53 6.14
CA MET A 40 -8.44 9.49 5.09
C MET A 40 -7.53 9.81 3.92
N ARG A 41 -7.45 11.07 3.49
CA ARG A 41 -6.55 11.52 2.41
C ARG A 41 -5.08 11.38 2.81
N ASP A 42 -4.73 11.78 4.03
CA ASP A 42 -3.35 11.66 4.52
C ASP A 42 -2.95 10.18 4.68
N ALA A 43 -3.82 9.35 5.25
CA ALA A 43 -3.63 7.90 5.35
C ALA A 43 -3.42 7.25 3.97
N ARG A 44 -4.25 7.59 2.98
CA ARG A 44 -4.11 7.08 1.61
C ARG A 44 -2.74 7.44 1.01
N ARG A 45 -2.29 8.68 1.18
CA ARG A 45 -0.99 9.13 0.67
C ARG A 45 0.16 8.36 1.32
N ASP A 46 0.08 8.14 2.62
CA ASP A 46 1.14 7.48 3.39
C ASP A 46 1.19 5.98 3.10
N LEU A 47 0.04 5.33 2.92
CA LEU A 47 -0.06 3.94 2.45
C LEU A 47 0.51 3.78 1.03
N LEU A 48 0.16 4.67 0.10
CA LEU A 48 0.72 4.66 -1.26
C LEU A 48 2.24 4.84 -1.24
N ARG A 49 2.74 5.77 -0.42
CA ARG A 49 4.18 6.00 -0.26
C ARG A 49 4.88 4.77 0.33
N SER A 50 4.25 4.09 1.28
CA SER A 50 4.81 2.89 1.92
C SER A 50 4.82 1.70 0.97
N LEU A 51 3.74 1.47 0.22
CA LEU A 51 3.67 0.45 -0.82
C LEU A 51 4.72 0.69 -1.92
N ALA A 52 4.90 1.95 -2.33
CA ALA A 52 5.91 2.33 -3.32
C ALA A 52 7.36 2.17 -2.81
N LYS A 53 7.60 2.41 -1.51
CA LYS A 53 8.90 2.13 -0.87
C LYS A 53 9.17 0.64 -0.76
N LYS A 54 8.20 -0.12 -0.26
CA LYS A 54 8.32 -1.58 -0.11
C LYS A 54 8.63 -2.25 -1.45
N GLY A 55 7.91 -1.88 -2.51
CA GLY A 55 8.20 -2.38 -3.86
C GLY A 55 9.53 -1.91 -4.47
N ARG A 56 10.21 -0.91 -3.88
CA ARG A 56 11.54 -0.46 -4.30
C ARG A 56 12.65 -1.18 -3.53
N ASP A 57 12.47 -1.36 -2.23
CA ASP A 57 13.43 -2.09 -1.38
C ASP A 57 13.44 -3.58 -1.75
N GLU A 58 12.26 -4.17 -1.97
CA GLU A 58 12.11 -5.57 -2.40
C GLU A 58 12.72 -5.82 -3.80
N ARG A 59 12.80 -4.80 -4.66
CA ARG A 59 13.52 -4.88 -5.95
C ARG A 59 15.03 -4.74 -5.77
N ARG A 60 15.49 -3.94 -4.82
CA ARG A 60 16.93 -3.76 -4.55
C ARG A 60 17.53 -5.07 -4.05
N ASP A 61 16.84 -5.75 -3.15
CA ASP A 61 17.30 -7.03 -2.59
C ASP A 61 17.41 -8.13 -3.67
N VAL A 62 16.52 -8.12 -4.67
CA VAL A 62 16.58 -9.05 -5.82
C VAL A 62 17.77 -8.75 -6.73
N TYR A 63 18.11 -7.48 -6.97
CA TYR A 63 19.27 -7.12 -7.80
C TYR A 63 20.60 -7.38 -7.09
N ASP A 64 20.70 -7.12 -5.78
CA ASP A 64 21.90 -7.44 -5.00
C ASP A 64 22.13 -8.97 -4.98
N ALA A 65 21.07 -9.79 -4.90
CA ALA A 65 21.18 -11.26 -4.97
C ALA A 65 21.59 -11.81 -6.36
N LEU A 66 21.33 -11.08 -7.45
CA LEU A 66 21.72 -11.46 -8.82
C LEU A 66 23.09 -10.94 -9.24
N ALA A 67 23.65 -9.97 -8.50
CA ALA A 67 24.97 -9.41 -8.79
C ALA A 67 26.12 -10.22 -8.15
N ASP A 68 25.80 -11.16 -7.26
CA ASP A 68 26.74 -12.05 -6.56
C ASP A 68 26.89 -13.45 -7.22
N GLU A 69 26.35 -13.67 -8.43
CA GLU A 69 26.56 -14.91 -9.23
C GLU A 69 27.61 -14.74 -10.34
#